data_AF-A0A3L7BSG8-F1
#
_entry.id   AF-A0A3L7BSG8-F1
#
_cell.length_a   1.000
_cell.length_b   1.000
_cell.length_c   1.000
_cell.angle_alpha   90.00
_cell.angle_beta   90.00
_cell.angle_gamma   90.00
#
_symmetry.space_group_name_H-M   'P 1'
#
loop_
_entity.id
_entity.type
_entity.pdbx_description
1 polymer ?
#
loop_
_entity_poly.entity_id
_entity_poly.type
_entity_poly.pdbx_seq_one_letter_code
_entity_poly.pdbx_strand_id
1 'polypeptide(L)'
;MIEIGAQVDLSHPPDRVWLALTDRELLGRWFAEAETVAGVQDRLVLHTAGLPGFDADVEVEVTERQVLELLALRCDESGRLSEVTCAVTATKQGCRLAVREVTTHGTWSAEQHDPREQQLRQALTVRLPAILDWLAFQQVDLRRGEAGLTAELPTIAARGQGAARARRRRRTVGAVLAGAVLVAGLAAWVTLPDEPDSAAAPAPVSPSPSLSPSASPVAAAAPSGTPRATPSARPSRTAASPTARPSRTPTAKPSPTLASVPAPPPLTASYRTDSSRLFGYTGEVVVENPAGAPAGDWVVVVTLAEGSSVDDVDGADLRQDGRTLTFTGPAVPAGGSQTFRFDVRDSRPKARAPEACTVGGNPCGGV
;
A
#
# COMPACT_ATOMS: atom_id res chain seq x y z
N MET A 1 -11.22 -28.08 6.06
CA MET A 1 -11.70 -27.02 6.97
C MET A 1 -12.52 -26.05 6.12
N ILE A 2 -13.67 -25.57 6.60
CA ILE A 2 -14.62 -24.78 5.77
C ILE A 2 -14.78 -23.34 6.26
N GLU A 3 -14.17 -22.99 7.39
CA GLU A 3 -14.32 -21.69 8.03
C GLU A 3 -12.95 -21.08 8.37
N ILE A 4 -12.76 -19.81 8.00
CA ILE A 4 -11.61 -18.97 8.34
C ILE A 4 -12.15 -17.79 9.11
N GLY A 5 -11.51 -17.41 10.21
CA GLY A 5 -12.00 -16.31 11.04
C GLY A 5 -10.88 -15.56 11.73
N ALA A 6 -11.08 -14.26 11.91
CA ALA A 6 -10.19 -13.40 12.67
C ALA A 6 -11.00 -12.34 13.41
N GLN A 7 -10.50 -11.95 14.59
CA GLN A 7 -11.17 -10.97 15.44
C GLN A 7 -10.13 -10.04 16.06
N VAL A 8 -10.48 -8.75 16.17
CA VAL A 8 -9.62 -7.72 16.75
C VAL A 8 -10.44 -6.71 17.56
N ASP A 9 -9.87 -6.25 18.68
CA ASP A 9 -10.40 -5.13 19.47
C ASP A 9 -9.70 -3.84 19.02
N LEU A 10 -10.48 -2.84 18.65
CA LEU A 10 -10.02 -1.57 18.08
C LEU A 10 -10.39 -0.42 19.01
N SER A 11 -9.42 0.46 19.28
CA SER A 11 -9.62 1.68 20.10
C SER A 11 -10.20 2.84 19.26
N HIS A 12 -11.14 2.51 18.38
CA HIS A 12 -11.80 3.45 17.47
C HIS A 12 -13.31 3.27 17.53
N PRO A 13 -14.09 4.33 17.24
CA PRO A 13 -15.54 4.22 17.27
C PRO A 13 -16.05 3.45 16.03
N PRO A 14 -17.23 2.78 16.13
CA PRO A 14 -17.78 1.94 15.06
C PRO A 14 -17.92 2.63 13.70
N ASP A 15 -18.23 3.93 13.68
CA ASP A 15 -18.37 4.74 12.45
C ASP A 15 -17.09 4.79 11.63
N ARG A 16 -15.93 4.91 12.30
CA ARG A 16 -14.64 4.95 11.60
C ARG A 16 -14.26 3.58 11.04
N VAL A 17 -14.54 2.51 11.79
CA VAL A 17 -14.31 1.14 11.33
C VAL A 17 -15.23 0.80 10.18
N TRP A 18 -16.50 1.20 10.27
CA TRP A 18 -17.48 1.01 9.21
C TRP A 18 -17.08 1.72 7.91
N LEU A 19 -16.56 2.94 8.01
CA LEU A 19 -16.01 3.67 6.88
C LEU A 19 -14.85 2.90 6.23
N ALA A 20 -13.91 2.38 7.03
CA ALA A 20 -12.78 1.60 6.52
C ALA A 20 -13.17 0.26 5.88
N LEU A 21 -14.32 -0.32 6.26
CA LEU A 21 -14.86 -1.55 5.68
C LEU A 21 -15.66 -1.33 4.39
N THR A 22 -16.23 -0.13 4.20
CA THR A 22 -17.18 0.14 3.10
C THR A 22 -16.64 1.09 2.05
N ASP A 23 -15.67 1.94 2.42
CA ASP A 23 -14.98 2.80 1.48
C ASP A 23 -13.91 2.02 0.70
N ARG A 24 -14.02 2.04 -0.63
CA ARG A 24 -13.15 1.30 -1.53
C ARG A 24 -11.70 1.78 -1.49
N GLU A 25 -11.50 3.08 -1.35
CA GLU A 25 -10.15 3.64 -1.30
C GLU A 25 -9.46 3.22 0.00
N LEU A 26 -10.18 3.19 1.12
CA LEU A 26 -9.65 2.69 2.38
C LEU A 26 -9.40 1.19 2.36
N LEU A 27 -10.31 0.38 1.80
CA LEU A 27 -10.12 -1.06 1.60
C LEU A 27 -8.81 -1.38 0.87
N GLY A 28 -8.52 -0.63 -0.20
CA GLY A 28 -7.27 -0.73 -0.96
C GLY A 28 -6.00 -0.49 -0.15
N ARG A 29 -6.07 0.26 0.94
CA ARG A 29 -4.90 0.62 1.75
C ARG A 29 -4.59 -0.39 2.83
N TRP A 30 -5.59 -1.05 3.39
CA TRP A 30 -5.37 -2.01 4.49
C TRP A 30 -5.53 -3.48 4.09
N PHE A 31 -6.27 -3.78 3.03
CA PHE A 31 -6.53 -5.15 2.58
C PHE A 31 -6.09 -5.41 1.14
N ALA A 32 -6.92 -5.02 0.17
CA ALA A 32 -6.75 -5.27 -1.27
C ALA A 32 -7.50 -4.18 -2.05
N GLU A 33 -6.98 -3.82 -3.23
CA GLU A 33 -7.59 -2.79 -4.09
C GLU A 33 -8.98 -3.24 -4.55
N ALA A 34 -9.94 -2.32 -4.52
CA ALA A 34 -11.35 -2.60 -4.79
C ALA A 34 -11.86 -1.80 -5.99
N GLU A 35 -12.22 -2.50 -7.07
CA GLU A 35 -12.80 -1.93 -8.28
C GLU A 35 -14.31 -2.21 -8.36
N THR A 36 -15.10 -1.26 -8.86
CA THR A 36 -16.54 -1.48 -9.08
C THR A 36 -16.79 -2.18 -10.41
N VAL A 37 -17.68 -3.16 -10.43
CA VAL A 37 -18.13 -3.77 -11.68
C VAL A 37 -19.09 -2.82 -12.39
N ALA A 38 -18.73 -2.39 -13.61
CA ALA A 38 -19.52 -1.44 -14.37
C ALA A 38 -20.95 -1.96 -14.61
N GLY A 39 -21.95 -1.17 -14.21
CA GLY A 39 -23.37 -1.48 -14.43
C GLY A 39 -24.02 -2.39 -13.39
N VAL A 40 -23.29 -2.85 -12.36
CA VAL A 40 -23.85 -3.68 -11.28
C VAL A 40 -23.63 -2.96 -9.94
N GLN A 41 -24.71 -2.52 -9.31
CA GLN A 41 -24.63 -1.94 -7.97
C GLN A 41 -24.28 -3.03 -6.95
N ASP A 42 -23.55 -2.65 -5.89
CA ASP A 42 -23.14 -3.53 -4.80
C ASP A 42 -22.23 -4.71 -5.20
N ARG A 43 -21.63 -4.64 -6.39
CA ARG A 43 -20.65 -5.62 -6.87
C ARG A 43 -19.29 -4.97 -7.12
N LEU A 44 -18.25 -5.62 -6.62
CA LEU A 44 -16.88 -5.15 -6.67
C LEU A 44 -15.90 -6.31 -6.89
N VAL A 45 -14.76 -6.02 -7.49
CA VAL A 45 -13.65 -6.96 -7.63
C VAL A 45 -12.56 -6.53 -6.66
N LEU A 46 -12.12 -7.44 -5.80
CA LEU A 46 -10.96 -7.25 -4.96
C LEU A 46 -9.74 -7.87 -5.64
N HIS A 47 -8.72 -7.06 -5.88
CA HIS A 47 -7.47 -7.50 -6.49
C HIS A 47 -6.59 -8.22 -5.46
N THR A 48 -6.93 -9.48 -5.20
CA THR A 48 -6.29 -10.34 -4.22
C THR A 48 -5.32 -11.34 -4.85
N ALA A 49 -5.23 -11.42 -6.17
CA ALA A 49 -4.32 -12.32 -6.85
C ALA A 49 -2.87 -12.09 -6.36
N GLY A 50 -2.22 -13.17 -5.93
CA GLY A 50 -0.85 -13.13 -5.41
C GLY A 50 -0.74 -12.78 -3.92
N LEU A 51 -1.85 -12.49 -3.22
CA LEU A 51 -1.86 -12.47 -1.77
C LEU A 51 -1.78 -13.89 -1.18
N PRO A 52 -1.15 -14.09 -0.01
CA PRO A 52 -1.06 -15.40 0.61
C PRO A 52 -2.45 -16.02 0.83
N GLY A 53 -2.67 -17.20 0.25
CA GLY A 53 -3.93 -17.93 0.37
C GLY A 53 -5.05 -17.47 -0.59
N PHE A 54 -4.71 -16.72 -1.64
CA PHE A 54 -5.60 -16.33 -2.73
C PHE A 54 -5.01 -16.82 -4.07
N ASP A 55 -5.81 -17.56 -4.84
CA ASP A 55 -5.44 -18.06 -6.16
C ASP A 55 -5.76 -17.05 -7.27
N ALA A 56 -6.78 -16.20 -7.04
CA ALA A 56 -7.32 -15.26 -8.01
C ALA A 56 -7.83 -13.98 -7.33
N ASP A 57 -8.22 -13.02 -8.16
CA ASP A 57 -9.03 -11.89 -7.72
C ASP A 57 -10.41 -12.39 -7.30
N VAL A 58 -10.96 -11.78 -6.25
CA VAL A 58 -12.24 -12.18 -5.67
C VAL A 58 -13.32 -11.22 -6.13
N GLU A 59 -14.33 -11.74 -6.82
CA GLU A 59 -15.55 -11.00 -7.11
C GLU A 59 -16.45 -11.02 -5.86
N VAL A 60 -16.92 -9.86 -5.46
CA VAL A 60 -17.67 -9.66 -4.22
C VAL A 60 -19.01 -9.01 -4.52
N GLU A 61 -20.07 -9.57 -3.95
CA GLU A 61 -21.42 -9.02 -3.99
C GLU A 61 -21.91 -8.79 -2.56
N VAL A 62 -22.36 -7.57 -2.25
CA VAL A 62 -22.91 -7.26 -0.92
C VAL A 62 -24.31 -7.83 -0.81
N THR A 63 -24.50 -8.80 0.08
CA THR A 63 -25.81 -9.43 0.31
C THR A 63 -26.59 -8.80 1.44
N GLU A 64 -25.90 -8.31 2.47
CA GLU A 64 -26.54 -7.68 3.62
C GLU A 64 -25.70 -6.52 4.13
N ARG A 65 -26.37 -5.43 4.50
CA ARG A 65 -25.75 -4.24 5.07
C ARG A 65 -26.63 -3.67 6.19
N GLN A 66 -26.22 -3.90 7.43
CA GLN A 66 -26.75 -3.24 8.62
C GLN A 66 -25.72 -2.22 9.11
N VAL A 67 -26.02 -0.94 8.90
CA VAL A 67 -25.07 0.18 9.09
C VAL A 67 -24.51 0.17 10.51
N LEU A 68 -23.17 0.15 10.62
CA LEU A 68 -22.36 0.07 11.86
C LEU A 68 -22.37 -1.27 12.60
N GLU A 69 -23.08 -2.29 12.11
CA GLU A 69 -23.27 -3.55 12.83
C GLU A 69 -22.83 -4.77 12.03
N LEU A 70 -23.27 -4.90 10.77
CA LEU A 70 -23.10 -6.13 10.00
C LEU A 70 -22.95 -5.85 8.50
N LEU A 71 -21.89 -6.39 7.90
CA LEU A 71 -21.73 -6.45 6.44
C LEU A 71 -21.56 -7.91 6.04
N ALA A 72 -22.47 -8.44 5.22
CA ALA A 72 -22.36 -9.76 4.64
C ALA A 72 -22.11 -9.67 3.13
N LEU A 73 -21.20 -10.51 2.66
CA LEU A 73 -20.66 -10.50 1.31
C LEU A 73 -20.65 -11.92 0.76
N ARG A 74 -21.08 -12.09 -0.49
CA ARG A 74 -20.81 -13.30 -1.27
C ARG A 74 -19.56 -13.06 -2.09
N CYS A 75 -18.63 -14.01 -1.99
CA CYS A 75 -17.36 -13.96 -2.66
C CYS A 75 -17.27 -15.11 -3.66
N ASP A 76 -16.79 -14.83 -4.86
CA ASP A 76 -16.46 -15.80 -5.89
C ASP A 76 -14.97 -15.67 -6.22
N GLU A 77 -14.21 -16.71 -5.88
CA GLU A 77 -12.80 -16.83 -6.22
C GLU A 77 -12.65 -17.95 -7.26
N SER A 78 -12.66 -17.60 -8.54
CA SER A 78 -12.48 -18.54 -9.66
C SER A 78 -13.46 -19.73 -9.65
N GLY A 79 -14.72 -19.49 -9.27
CA GLY A 79 -15.79 -20.49 -9.13
C GLY A 79 -15.93 -21.09 -7.74
N ARG A 80 -15.06 -20.71 -6.80
CA ARG A 80 -15.15 -21.11 -5.39
C ARG A 80 -15.96 -20.05 -4.64
N LEU A 81 -17.13 -20.45 -4.15
CA LEU A 81 -18.06 -19.53 -3.51
C LEU A 81 -17.86 -19.55 -1.99
N SER A 82 -17.68 -18.39 -1.40
CA SER A 82 -17.67 -18.20 0.05
C SER A 82 -18.60 -17.08 0.48
N GLU A 83 -18.98 -17.10 1.75
CA GLU A 83 -19.72 -16.05 2.42
C GLU A 83 -18.80 -15.43 3.46
N VAL A 84 -18.60 -14.11 3.37
CA VAL A 84 -17.82 -13.33 4.32
C VAL A 84 -18.76 -12.46 5.13
N THR A 85 -18.65 -12.54 6.45
CA THR A 85 -19.40 -11.74 7.40
C THR A 85 -18.44 -10.88 8.24
N CYS A 86 -18.64 -9.57 8.21
CA CYS A 86 -17.95 -8.61 9.05
C CYS A 86 -18.94 -8.07 10.09
N ALA A 87 -18.74 -8.42 11.36
CA ALA A 87 -19.54 -7.94 12.47
C ALA A 87 -18.77 -6.90 13.29
N VAL A 88 -19.39 -5.74 13.50
CA VAL A 88 -18.85 -4.64 14.31
C VAL A 88 -19.69 -4.52 15.58
N THR A 89 -19.07 -4.71 16.73
CA THR A 89 -19.73 -4.61 18.04
C THR A 89 -19.11 -3.49 18.85
N ALA A 90 -19.90 -2.49 19.24
CA ALA A 90 -19.42 -1.41 20.11
C ALA A 90 -18.97 -1.95 21.48
N THR A 91 -17.85 -1.45 21.99
CA THR A 91 -17.33 -1.78 23.32
C THR A 91 -17.11 -0.51 24.13
N LYS A 92 -16.77 -0.64 25.43
CA LYS A 92 -16.48 0.52 26.29
C LYS A 92 -15.25 1.32 25.83
N GLN A 93 -14.33 0.70 25.09
CA GLN A 93 -13.04 1.28 24.69
C GLN A 93 -12.97 1.60 23.19
N GLY A 94 -14.03 1.30 22.42
CA GLY A 94 -14.06 1.45 20.97
C GLY A 94 -15.03 0.44 20.37
N CYS A 95 -14.52 -0.50 19.57
CA CYS A 95 -15.32 -1.58 19.01
C CYS A 95 -14.52 -2.87 18.81
N ARG A 96 -15.22 -3.99 18.68
CA ARG A 96 -14.68 -5.29 18.29
C ARG A 96 -15.12 -5.56 16.85
N LEU A 97 -14.18 -5.92 15.99
CA LEU A 97 -14.44 -6.36 14.62
C LEU A 97 -14.17 -7.87 14.53
N ALA A 98 -15.17 -8.64 14.12
CA ALA A 98 -15.04 -10.05 13.78
C ALA A 98 -15.29 -10.24 12.28
N VAL A 99 -14.36 -10.90 11.59
CA VAL A 99 -14.49 -11.29 10.20
C VAL A 99 -14.49 -12.81 10.13
N ARG A 100 -15.50 -13.37 9.48
CA ARG A 100 -15.67 -14.81 9.29
C ARG A 100 -15.92 -15.07 7.82
N GLU A 101 -15.18 -16.00 7.25
CA GLU A 101 -15.37 -16.51 5.89
C GLU A 101 -15.76 -17.99 5.97
N VAL A 102 -16.82 -18.38 5.25
CA VAL A 102 -17.31 -19.76 5.17
C VAL A 102 -17.45 -20.15 3.72
N THR A 103 -16.82 -21.26 3.31
CA THR A 103 -16.99 -21.78 1.94
C THR A 103 -18.38 -22.40 1.78
N THR A 104 -19.15 -21.94 0.78
CA THR A 104 -20.47 -22.48 0.42
C THR A 104 -20.40 -23.46 -0.74
N HIS A 105 -19.45 -23.24 -1.67
CA HIS A 105 -19.16 -24.16 -2.77
C HIS A 105 -17.65 -24.32 -2.96
N GLY A 106 -17.19 -25.57 -3.01
CA GLY A 106 -15.78 -25.93 -3.02
C GLY A 106 -15.23 -26.19 -1.60
N THR A 107 -13.91 -26.37 -1.50
CA THR A 107 -13.22 -26.60 -0.23
C THR A 107 -11.85 -25.93 -0.27
N TRP A 108 -11.35 -25.39 0.85
CA TRP A 108 -9.97 -24.94 0.93
C TRP A 108 -9.00 -26.10 1.08
N SER A 109 -7.86 -26.00 0.40
CA SER A 109 -6.71 -26.85 0.71
C SER A 109 -6.02 -26.35 1.98
N ALA A 110 -5.24 -27.22 2.63
CA ALA A 110 -4.43 -26.81 3.78
C ALA A 110 -3.40 -25.71 3.41
N GLU A 111 -2.89 -25.75 2.17
CA GLU A 111 -1.95 -24.76 1.63
C GLU A 111 -2.60 -23.38 1.44
N GLN A 112 -3.93 -23.31 1.35
CA GLN A 112 -4.68 -22.06 1.20
C GLN A 112 -5.16 -21.52 2.54
N HIS A 113 -5.64 -22.41 3.40
CA HIS A 113 -6.31 -22.06 4.65
C HIS A 113 -5.42 -21.22 5.57
N ASP A 114 -4.26 -21.75 5.96
CA ASP A 114 -3.41 -21.11 6.97
C ASP A 114 -2.80 -19.78 6.48
N PRO A 115 -2.27 -19.68 5.25
CA PRO A 115 -1.80 -18.41 4.72
C PRO A 115 -2.90 -17.35 4.61
N ARG A 116 -4.12 -17.75 4.21
CA ARG A 116 -5.26 -16.83 4.09
C ARG A 116 -5.71 -16.31 5.46
N GLU A 117 -5.83 -17.19 6.45
CA GLU A 117 -6.17 -16.80 7.82
C GLU A 117 -5.11 -15.85 8.39
N GLN A 118 -3.83 -16.14 8.15
CA GLN A 118 -2.74 -15.29 8.60
C GLN A 118 -2.73 -13.93 7.90
N GLN A 119 -3.00 -13.89 6.58
CA GLN A 119 -3.13 -12.66 5.81
C GLN A 119 -4.28 -11.79 6.34
N LEU A 120 -5.45 -12.39 6.58
CA LEU A 120 -6.59 -11.70 7.17
C LEU A 120 -6.27 -11.16 8.57
N ARG A 121 -5.66 -11.99 9.42
CA ARG A 121 -5.22 -11.58 10.76
C ARG A 121 -4.24 -10.41 10.70
N GLN A 122 -3.25 -10.45 9.81
CA GLN A 122 -2.28 -9.36 9.65
C GLN A 122 -2.95 -8.07 9.17
N ALA A 123 -3.86 -8.16 8.20
CA ALA A 123 -4.62 -7.02 7.71
C ALA A 123 -5.42 -6.36 8.85
N LEU A 124 -6.11 -7.16 9.67
CA LEU A 124 -6.95 -6.67 10.78
C LEU A 124 -6.16 -6.15 11.99
N THR A 125 -5.00 -6.73 12.29
CA THR A 125 -4.24 -6.40 13.51
C THR A 125 -3.13 -5.39 13.30
N VAL A 126 -2.66 -5.20 12.06
CA VAL A 126 -1.55 -4.30 11.75
C VAL A 126 -2.00 -3.18 10.83
N ARG A 127 -2.51 -3.51 9.64
CA ARG A 127 -2.78 -2.50 8.59
C ARG A 127 -4.03 -1.67 8.89
N LEU A 128 -5.11 -2.32 9.32
CA LEU A 128 -6.37 -1.64 9.63
C LEU A 128 -6.20 -0.61 10.77
N PRO A 129 -5.61 -0.95 11.93
CA PRO A 129 -5.36 0.04 12.99
C PRO A 129 -4.56 1.24 12.50
N ALA A 130 -3.52 1.04 11.69
CA ALA A 130 -2.71 2.13 11.14
C ALA A 130 -3.52 3.10 10.27
N ILE A 131 -4.45 2.59 9.45
CA ILE A 131 -5.36 3.43 8.67
C ILE A 131 -6.37 4.16 9.56
N LEU A 132 -6.89 3.49 10.59
CA LEU A 132 -7.84 4.10 11.52
C LEU A 132 -7.19 5.21 12.36
N ASP A 133 -5.94 5.03 12.79
CA ASP A 133 -5.14 6.05 13.46
C ASP A 133 -4.91 7.25 12.54
N TRP A 134 -4.51 7.03 11.29
CA TRP A 134 -4.35 8.10 10.31
C TRP A 134 -5.66 8.89 10.10
N LEU A 135 -6.80 8.21 9.94
CA LEU A 135 -8.10 8.86 9.84
C LEU A 135 -8.43 9.69 11.10
N ALA A 136 -8.05 9.20 12.28
CA ALA A 136 -8.22 9.94 13.52
C ALA A 136 -7.37 11.21 13.55
N PHE A 137 -6.11 11.15 13.09
CA PHE A 137 -5.23 12.31 12.99
C PHE A 137 -5.76 13.37 12.01
N GLN A 138 -6.23 12.96 10.82
CA GLN A 138 -6.80 13.88 9.83
C GLN A 138 -7.99 14.66 10.40
N GLN A 139 -8.86 14.02 11.19
CA GLN A 139 -9.98 14.71 11.84
C GLN A 139 -9.54 15.79 12.83
N VAL A 140 -8.38 15.63 13.47
CA VAL A 140 -7.82 16.64 14.39
C VAL A 140 -7.23 17.81 13.63
N ASP A 141 -6.52 17.55 12.52
CA ASP A 141 -5.91 18.61 11.71
C ASP A 141 -6.96 19.47 10.99
N LEU A 142 -8.06 18.88 10.52
CA LEU A 142 -9.17 19.63 9.93
C LEU A 142 -9.86 20.56 10.93
N ARG A 143 -9.97 20.16 12.20
CA ARG A 143 -10.51 21.02 13.27
C ARG A 143 -9.59 22.18 13.64
N ARG A 144 -8.29 22.10 13.29
CA ARG A 144 -7.34 23.20 13.48
C ARG A 144 -7.50 24.30 12.42
N GLY A 145 -8.02 23.96 11.24
CA GLY A 145 -8.36 24.93 10.18
C GLY A 145 -9.68 25.67 10.41
N GLU A 146 -10.63 25.08 11.14
CA GLU A 146 -11.90 25.74 11.52
C GLU A 146 -11.81 26.55 12.82
N ALA A 147 -10.83 26.28 13.68
CA ALA A 147 -10.49 27.17 14.79
C ALA A 147 -9.79 28.41 14.22
N GLY A 148 -10.58 29.43 13.91
CA GLY A 148 -10.13 30.67 13.28
C GLY A 148 -8.81 31.22 13.83
N LEU A 149 -8.02 31.74 12.90
CA LEU A 149 -7.06 32.84 13.05
C LEU A 149 -6.68 33.13 14.51
N THR A 150 -5.48 32.70 14.91
CA THR A 150 -4.72 33.30 16.00
C THR A 150 -5.58 33.71 17.20
N ALA A 151 -5.81 32.78 18.14
CA ALA A 151 -5.90 33.19 19.52
C ALA A 151 -4.57 33.90 19.84
N GLU A 152 -4.56 35.21 19.66
CA GLU A 152 -3.47 36.07 20.10
C GLU A 152 -3.13 35.66 21.53
N LEU A 153 -1.87 35.27 21.72
CA LEU A 153 -1.28 35.16 23.04
C LEU A 153 -1.69 36.42 23.81
N PRO A 154 -2.33 36.31 25.00
CA PRO A 154 -2.70 37.48 25.75
C PRO A 154 -1.41 38.20 26.15
N THR A 155 -1.08 39.26 25.43
CA THR A 155 -0.09 40.22 25.87
C THR A 155 -0.63 40.79 27.17
N ILE A 156 0.12 40.56 28.26
CA ILE A 156 -0.19 41.11 29.57
C ILE A 156 -0.09 42.63 29.44
N ALA A 157 -1.22 43.27 29.13
CA ALA A 157 -1.32 44.70 29.10
C ALA A 157 -1.12 45.23 30.51
N ALA A 158 -0.11 46.08 30.65
CA ALA A 158 0.25 46.75 31.87
C ALA A 158 -0.97 47.44 32.51
N ARG A 159 -1.10 47.19 33.80
CA ARG A 159 -1.98 47.82 34.77
C ARG A 159 -2.04 49.34 34.59
N GLY A 160 -3.16 49.84 34.06
CA GLY A 160 -3.51 51.26 33.98
C GLY A 160 -4.99 51.44 34.27
N GLN A 161 -5.28 52.24 35.30
CA GLN A 161 -6.60 52.50 35.86
C GLN A 161 -7.57 53.14 34.86
N GLY A 162 -8.85 52.75 34.90
CA GLY A 162 -9.93 53.62 34.42
C GLY A 162 -11.20 52.92 33.97
N ALA A 163 -12.31 53.30 34.62
CA ALA A 163 -13.70 53.19 34.16
C ALA A 163 -14.40 51.82 34.26
N ALA A 164 -14.89 51.58 35.47
CA ALA A 164 -16.16 50.92 35.70
C ALA A 164 -17.28 51.50 34.80
N ARG A 165 -17.97 50.63 34.05
CA ARG A 165 -19.42 50.63 33.74
C ARG A 165 -19.70 49.66 32.59
N ALA A 166 -20.11 48.43 32.92
CA ALA A 166 -21.10 47.63 32.16
C ALA A 166 -21.19 46.19 32.72
N ARG A 167 -21.41 46.05 34.03
CA ARG A 167 -21.89 44.80 34.64
C ARG A 167 -23.40 44.89 34.81
N ARG A 168 -24.19 44.56 33.78
CA ARG A 168 -25.60 44.12 33.90
C ARG A 168 -26.19 43.84 32.51
N ARG A 169 -26.90 42.70 32.39
CA ARG A 169 -27.48 42.07 31.19
C ARG A 169 -26.41 41.29 30.41
N ARG A 170 -26.37 39.96 30.35
CA ARG A 170 -27.46 39.01 30.20
C ARG A 170 -27.05 37.66 30.82
N ARG A 171 -27.59 37.36 32.00
CA ARG A 171 -27.88 35.99 32.45
C ARG A 171 -29.40 35.89 32.46
N THR A 172 -29.94 34.88 31.76
CA THR A 172 -31.30 34.27 31.81
C THR A 172 -31.94 34.12 30.43
N VAL A 173 -31.74 32.95 29.81
CA VAL A 173 -32.74 32.08 29.14
C VAL A 173 -32.06 30.68 29.15
N GLY A 174 -32.41 29.68 29.97
CA GLY A 174 -33.72 29.07 30.21
C GLY A 174 -33.82 27.85 29.27
N ALA A 175 -33.29 26.67 29.55
CA ALA A 175 -33.75 25.67 30.54
C ALA A 175 -35.24 25.32 30.42
N VAL A 176 -35.66 24.72 29.30
CA VAL A 176 -36.89 23.89 29.18
C VAL A 176 -36.67 22.89 28.05
N LEU A 177 -36.51 21.61 28.36
CA LEU A 177 -36.92 20.41 27.61
C LEU A 177 -36.36 19.15 28.30
N ALA A 178 -36.52 19.10 29.62
CA ALA A 178 -36.40 17.89 30.43
C ALA A 178 -37.73 17.79 31.18
N GLY A 179 -38.61 16.90 30.71
CA GLY A 179 -39.91 16.64 31.34
C GLY A 179 -41.10 16.72 30.39
N ALA A 180 -41.17 15.80 29.41
CA ALA A 180 -42.44 15.45 28.75
C ALA A 180 -42.38 14.19 27.85
N VAL A 181 -41.62 13.13 28.18
CA VAL A 181 -41.90 11.76 27.65
C VAL A 181 -41.49 10.70 28.69
N LEU A 182 -41.99 10.85 29.91
CA LEU A 182 -42.15 9.75 30.85
C LEU A 182 -43.65 9.71 31.16
N VAL A 183 -44.23 8.50 31.12
CA VAL A 183 -45.67 8.15 31.26
C VAL A 183 -46.42 7.96 29.92
N ALA A 184 -46.08 6.88 29.21
CA ALA A 184 -46.96 5.99 28.43
C ALA A 184 -46.06 5.02 27.64
N GLY A 185 -46.12 3.68 27.71
CA GLY A 185 -46.96 2.78 28.47
C GLY A 185 -46.18 1.53 28.87
N LEU A 186 -46.52 1.06 30.06
CA LEU A 186 -46.05 -0.14 30.73
C LEU A 186 -47.14 -1.20 30.49
N ALA A 187 -46.84 -2.24 29.71
CA ALA A 187 -47.50 -3.56 29.64
C ALA A 187 -46.99 -4.24 28.36
N ALA A 188 -46.53 -5.48 28.29
CA ALA A 188 -46.43 -6.58 29.23
C ALA A 188 -45.48 -7.59 28.57
N TRP A 189 -44.74 -8.38 29.36
CA TRP A 189 -44.52 -9.83 29.21
C TRP A 189 -43.53 -10.27 30.28
N VAL A 190 -44.08 -10.90 31.31
CA VAL A 190 -43.39 -11.73 32.31
C VAL A 190 -44.03 -13.10 32.16
N THR A 191 -43.24 -14.11 31.76
CA THR A 191 -43.25 -15.52 32.24
C THR A 191 -42.40 -16.43 31.34
N LEU A 192 -41.16 -16.74 31.78
CA LEU A 192 -40.48 -18.07 31.96
C LEU A 192 -40.48 -19.15 30.83
N PRO A 193 -39.60 -20.18 30.83
CA PRO A 193 -38.60 -20.60 31.83
C PRO A 193 -37.17 -21.02 31.33
N ASP A 194 -36.33 -21.28 32.32
CA ASP A 194 -35.06 -22.01 32.47
C ASP A 194 -34.59 -23.09 31.46
N GLU A 195 -33.27 -23.26 31.44
CA GLU A 195 -32.43 -24.35 30.91
C GLU A 195 -32.90 -25.77 31.32
N PRO A 196 -32.35 -26.79 30.63
CA PRO A 196 -31.56 -27.71 31.44
C PRO A 196 -30.21 -28.11 30.83
N ASP A 197 -29.25 -28.10 31.75
CA ASP A 197 -28.01 -28.85 31.84
C ASP A 197 -28.17 -30.32 31.42
N SER A 198 -27.19 -30.88 30.70
CA SER A 198 -27.11 -32.32 30.45
C SER A 198 -25.66 -32.78 30.46
N ALA A 199 -25.30 -33.39 31.58
CA ALA A 199 -24.02 -34.02 31.85
C ALA A 199 -24.07 -35.54 31.58
N ALA A 200 -22.90 -36.05 31.18
CA ALA A 200 -22.36 -37.41 31.38
C ALA A 200 -22.65 -38.53 30.35
N ALA A 201 -21.53 -39.16 29.94
CA ALA A 201 -21.34 -40.32 29.08
C ALA A 201 -21.79 -41.67 29.72
N PRO A 202 -21.76 -42.81 28.99
CA PRO A 202 -20.52 -43.61 28.88
C PRO A 202 -20.30 -44.39 27.54
N ALA A 203 -19.05 -44.85 27.33
CA ALA A 203 -18.63 -45.90 26.36
C ALA A 203 -19.06 -47.31 26.86
N PRO A 204 -18.87 -48.49 26.18
CA PRO A 204 -17.82 -48.88 25.22
C PRO A 204 -18.22 -49.85 24.05
N VAL A 205 -17.30 -50.12 23.10
CA VAL A 205 -16.70 -51.43 22.70
C VAL A 205 -16.14 -51.43 21.26
N SER A 206 -14.92 -51.95 21.07
CA SER A 206 -14.30 -52.34 19.79
C SER A 206 -14.59 -53.83 19.47
N PRO A 207 -14.38 -54.32 18.22
CA PRO A 207 -13.04 -54.81 17.83
C PRO A 207 -12.61 -54.52 16.37
N SER A 208 -11.27 -54.57 16.19
CA SER A 208 -10.43 -54.55 14.97
C SER A 208 -10.45 -55.91 14.22
N PRO A 209 -9.62 -56.22 13.18
CA PRO A 209 -8.74 -55.41 12.30
C PRO A 209 -8.79 -55.83 10.79
N SER A 210 -8.10 -55.10 9.89
CA SER A 210 -7.46 -55.74 8.72
C SER A 210 -6.27 -54.95 8.18
N LEU A 211 -5.32 -55.69 7.58
CA LEU A 211 -3.88 -55.48 7.52
C LEU A 211 -3.36 -54.86 6.21
N SER A 212 -2.40 -53.94 6.33
CA SER A 212 -1.09 -53.85 5.61
C SER A 212 -1.01 -53.69 4.08
N PRO A 213 0.16 -53.31 3.48
CA PRO A 213 1.40 -52.75 4.04
C PRO A 213 1.84 -51.40 3.42
N SER A 214 2.64 -50.62 4.16
CA SER A 214 3.40 -49.48 3.62
C SER A 214 4.90 -49.77 3.68
N ALA A 215 5.60 -49.50 2.58
CA ALA A 215 7.01 -49.77 2.38
C ALA A 215 7.89 -48.62 2.93
N SER A 216 8.98 -49.00 3.61
CA SER A 216 10.15 -48.16 3.93
C SER A 216 11.10 -48.06 2.71
N PRO A 217 12.23 -47.30 2.72
CA PRO A 217 12.68 -46.23 3.63
C PRO A 217 13.13 -44.93 2.91
N VAL A 218 13.31 -43.87 3.72
CA VAL A 218 14.00 -42.62 3.38
C VAL A 218 15.52 -42.85 3.35
N ALA A 219 16.19 -42.38 2.30
CA ALA A 219 17.64 -42.24 2.26
C ALA A 219 18.02 -40.75 2.20
N ALA A 220 18.77 -40.31 3.20
CA ALA A 220 19.44 -39.02 3.25
C ALA A 220 20.81 -39.11 2.55
N ALA A 221 21.23 -38.04 1.86
CA ALA A 221 22.57 -37.44 1.87
C ALA A 221 22.81 -36.54 0.64
N ALA A 222 23.18 -35.29 0.90
CA ALA A 222 24.02 -34.45 0.02
C ALA A 222 25.52 -34.75 0.33
N PRO A 223 26.54 -34.04 -0.21
CA PRO A 223 26.70 -33.24 -1.44
C PRO A 223 27.95 -33.70 -2.26
N SER A 224 28.33 -32.99 -3.34
CA SER A 224 29.72 -32.62 -3.75
C SER A 224 29.92 -32.52 -5.28
N GLY A 225 30.72 -31.54 -5.72
CA GLY A 225 31.67 -31.75 -6.83
C GLY A 225 31.55 -30.88 -8.08
N THR A 226 32.39 -29.84 -8.14
CA THR A 226 32.88 -29.07 -9.32
C THR A 226 33.37 -29.90 -10.52
N PRO A 227 33.42 -29.30 -11.73
CA PRO A 227 34.70 -29.17 -12.47
C PRO A 227 34.83 -27.78 -13.16
N ARG A 228 35.94 -27.02 -13.10
CA ARG A 228 37.32 -27.13 -13.65
C ARG A 228 37.47 -27.10 -15.20
N ALA A 229 37.75 -25.88 -15.70
CA ALA A 229 38.76 -25.39 -16.66
C ALA A 229 39.16 -26.15 -17.97
N THR A 230 39.08 -25.40 -19.09
CA THR A 230 39.94 -25.28 -20.34
C THR A 230 40.69 -26.49 -20.92
N PRO A 231 40.76 -26.64 -22.27
CA PRO A 231 41.74 -25.90 -23.14
C PRO A 231 41.17 -25.57 -24.55
N SER A 232 41.77 -24.74 -25.42
CA SER A 232 42.85 -25.10 -26.38
C SER A 232 43.02 -23.92 -27.37
N ALA A 233 44.20 -23.29 -27.51
CA ALA A 233 45.23 -23.53 -28.54
C ALA A 233 45.01 -22.89 -29.95
N ARG A 234 45.90 -21.92 -30.22
CA ARG A 234 46.42 -21.28 -31.46
C ARG A 234 46.75 -22.24 -32.62
N PRO A 235 46.66 -21.86 -33.93
CA PRO A 235 47.76 -21.26 -34.77
C PRO A 235 47.23 -20.27 -35.86
N SER A 236 47.96 -19.49 -36.67
CA SER A 236 49.37 -19.44 -37.11
C SER A 236 49.74 -18.08 -37.76
N ARG A 237 51.04 -17.93 -38.07
CA ARG A 237 51.85 -16.83 -38.69
C ARG A 237 51.35 -16.31 -40.06
N THR A 238 51.69 -15.11 -40.56
CA THR A 238 52.92 -14.75 -41.35
C THR A 238 52.69 -13.31 -41.91
N ALA A 239 53.47 -12.25 -41.60
CA ALA A 239 54.76 -11.71 -42.12
C ALA A 239 54.74 -10.84 -43.42
N ALA A 240 55.47 -9.70 -43.34
CA ALA A 240 56.04 -8.80 -44.39
C ALA A 240 55.08 -7.82 -45.12
N SER A 241 55.41 -6.56 -45.49
CA SER A 241 56.65 -5.76 -45.50
C SER A 241 56.31 -4.24 -45.69
N PRO A 242 57.25 -3.29 -45.51
CA PRO A 242 57.00 -1.83 -45.54
C PRO A 242 57.50 -1.09 -46.81
N THR A 243 57.24 0.23 -46.83
CA THR A 243 57.83 1.35 -47.62
C THR A 243 57.27 1.74 -49.01
N ALA A 244 56.69 2.95 -49.11
CA ALA A 244 57.31 4.12 -49.79
C ALA A 244 56.35 5.34 -49.91
N ARG A 245 56.87 6.53 -49.59
CA ARG A 245 56.39 7.91 -49.92
C ARG A 245 57.22 8.37 -51.16
N PRO A 246 56.91 9.38 -52.03
CA PRO A 246 56.18 10.63 -51.73
C PRO A 246 55.31 11.35 -52.81
N SER A 247 54.47 12.27 -52.29
CA SER A 247 54.08 13.63 -52.73
C SER A 247 53.79 13.98 -54.20
N ARG A 248 52.55 14.41 -54.50
CA ARG A 248 52.20 15.62 -55.31
C ARG A 248 50.79 16.16 -54.94
N THR A 249 50.71 17.42 -54.53
CA THR A 249 49.52 18.32 -54.55
C THR A 249 49.62 19.20 -55.83
N PRO A 250 48.64 20.01 -56.28
CA PRO A 250 47.29 20.30 -55.76
C PRO A 250 46.17 20.35 -56.84
N THR A 251 44.89 20.43 -56.43
CA THR A 251 43.87 21.40 -56.93
C THR A 251 42.43 20.97 -56.61
N ALA A 252 41.67 21.94 -56.07
CA ALA A 252 40.20 22.11 -56.07
C ALA A 252 39.28 21.17 -55.25
N LYS A 253 38.94 21.64 -54.03
CA LYS A 253 37.59 21.87 -53.47
C LYS A 253 36.43 21.01 -54.04
N PRO A 254 35.76 20.22 -53.18
CA PRO A 254 34.66 20.76 -52.37
C PRO A 254 34.97 20.72 -50.88
N SER A 255 34.49 21.73 -50.17
CA SER A 255 34.51 21.75 -48.71
C SER A 255 33.78 20.50 -48.20
N PRO A 256 34.37 19.62 -47.37
CA PRO A 256 33.56 18.70 -46.61
C PRO A 256 32.71 19.57 -45.70
N THR A 257 31.40 19.54 -45.94
CA THR A 257 30.37 19.87 -44.95
C THR A 257 30.90 19.38 -43.61
N LEU A 258 31.03 20.27 -42.63
CA LEU A 258 31.18 19.87 -41.24
C LEU A 258 30.03 18.90 -41.00
N ALA A 259 30.33 17.61 -41.03
CA ALA A 259 29.43 16.60 -40.57
C ALA A 259 29.15 17.04 -39.14
N SER A 260 27.91 17.50 -38.91
CA SER A 260 27.42 17.76 -37.57
C SER A 260 27.76 16.48 -36.80
N VAL A 261 28.73 16.59 -35.90
CA VAL A 261 29.02 15.49 -34.98
C VAL A 261 27.66 15.17 -34.37
N PRO A 262 27.13 13.95 -34.52
CA PRO A 262 25.87 13.62 -33.88
C PRO A 262 26.07 13.94 -32.40
N ALA A 263 25.22 14.83 -31.87
CA ALA A 263 25.23 15.14 -30.46
C ALA A 263 25.22 13.80 -29.70
N PRO A 264 26.07 13.61 -28.68
CA PRO A 264 26.08 12.37 -27.92
C PRO A 264 24.64 12.08 -27.47
N PRO A 265 24.19 10.83 -27.56
CA PRO A 265 22.85 10.49 -27.11
C PRO A 265 22.69 11.02 -25.69
N PRO A 266 21.66 11.83 -25.41
CA PRO A 266 21.45 12.31 -24.06
C PRO A 266 21.29 11.11 -23.13
N LEU A 267 21.65 11.29 -21.87
CA LEU A 267 21.37 10.32 -20.83
C LEU A 267 19.90 9.88 -20.92
N THR A 268 19.66 8.60 -20.75
CA THR A 268 18.32 8.04 -20.68
C THR A 268 18.00 7.73 -19.22
N ALA A 269 16.75 7.94 -18.81
CA ALA A 269 16.32 7.58 -17.47
C ALA A 269 15.02 6.79 -17.56
N SER A 270 14.91 5.77 -16.72
CA SER A 270 13.64 5.07 -16.47
C SER A 270 13.23 5.30 -15.02
N TYR A 271 11.93 5.49 -14.82
CA TYR A 271 11.31 5.69 -13.52
C TYR A 271 10.37 4.52 -13.24
N ARG A 272 10.37 4.05 -11.99
CA ARG A 272 9.40 3.07 -11.51
C ARG A 272 8.96 3.43 -10.10
N THR A 273 7.67 3.28 -9.84
CA THR A 273 7.11 3.34 -8.48
C THR A 273 7.05 1.93 -7.90
N ASP A 274 7.51 1.77 -6.66
CA ASP A 274 7.09 0.69 -5.77
C ASP A 274 6.10 1.24 -4.72
N SER A 275 4.83 0.81 -4.80
CA SER A 275 3.75 1.24 -3.93
C SER A 275 3.55 0.33 -2.70
N SER A 276 4.60 -0.33 -2.23
CA SER A 276 4.57 -1.20 -1.04
C SER A 276 4.25 -0.46 0.28
N ARG A 277 4.11 0.87 0.26
CA ARG A 277 3.88 1.72 1.44
C ARG A 277 2.44 2.21 1.55
N LEU A 278 1.90 2.23 2.78
CA LEU A 278 0.52 2.69 3.08
C LEU A 278 0.30 4.20 2.82
N PHE A 279 1.35 5.03 2.99
CA PHE A 279 1.27 6.50 3.03
C PHE A 279 2.28 7.17 2.09
N GLY A 280 2.28 6.73 0.83
CA GLY A 280 3.16 7.25 -0.21
C GLY A 280 3.75 6.13 -1.05
N TYR A 281 4.92 6.36 -1.62
CA TYR A 281 5.58 5.39 -2.48
C TYR A 281 7.10 5.54 -2.47
N THR A 282 7.79 4.49 -2.88
CA THR A 282 9.23 4.54 -3.17
C THR A 282 9.40 4.78 -4.67
N GLY A 283 10.02 5.88 -5.05
CA GLY A 283 10.43 6.14 -6.42
C GLY A 283 11.81 5.56 -6.69
N GLU A 284 11.96 4.79 -7.76
CA GLU A 284 13.26 4.29 -8.25
C GLU A 284 13.53 4.90 -9.63
N VAL A 285 14.73 5.47 -9.79
CA VAL A 285 15.20 6.02 -11.06
C VAL A 285 16.49 5.32 -11.44
N VAL A 286 16.56 4.82 -12.67
CA VAL A 286 17.77 4.28 -13.29
C VAL A 286 18.20 5.23 -14.39
N VAL A 287 19.35 5.87 -14.20
CA VAL A 287 20.01 6.73 -15.20
C VAL A 287 21.02 5.90 -15.96
N GLU A 288 20.91 5.87 -17.28
CA GLU A 288 21.78 5.13 -18.18
C GLU A 288 22.58 6.09 -19.06
N ASN A 289 23.87 5.78 -19.23
CA ASN A 289 24.77 6.53 -20.08
C ASN A 289 25.17 5.70 -21.30
N PRO A 290 24.47 5.83 -22.43
CA PRO A 290 24.82 5.12 -23.67
C PRO A 290 26.08 5.67 -24.35
N ALA A 291 26.65 6.80 -23.88
CA ALA A 291 27.80 7.43 -24.51
C ALA A 291 29.12 6.69 -24.19
N GLY A 292 30.13 6.91 -25.04
CA GLY A 292 31.48 6.36 -24.88
C GLY A 292 32.36 7.10 -23.85
N ALA A 293 31.82 8.07 -23.12
CA ALA A 293 32.53 8.85 -22.10
C ALA A 293 31.68 8.93 -20.82
N PRO A 294 32.31 9.00 -19.62
CA PRO A 294 31.57 9.15 -18.37
C PRO A 294 30.82 10.49 -18.30
N ALA A 295 29.63 10.48 -17.69
CA ALA A 295 28.78 11.66 -17.53
C ALA A 295 28.75 12.09 -16.06
N GLY A 296 29.44 13.19 -15.74
CA GLY A 296 29.56 13.73 -14.38
C GLY A 296 28.43 14.68 -13.97
N ASP A 297 27.87 15.42 -14.92
CA ASP A 297 26.91 16.52 -14.65
C ASP A 297 25.47 16.10 -14.95
N TRP A 298 25.10 14.88 -14.57
CA TRP A 298 23.73 14.42 -14.78
C TRP A 298 22.80 15.07 -13.76
N VAL A 299 21.61 15.43 -14.23
CA VAL A 299 20.57 16.04 -13.42
C VAL A 299 19.26 15.37 -13.76
N VAL A 300 18.62 14.80 -12.74
CA VAL A 300 17.24 14.31 -12.84
C VAL A 300 16.33 15.27 -12.08
N VAL A 301 15.30 15.76 -12.76
CA VAL A 301 14.29 16.64 -12.17
C VAL A 301 12.98 15.87 -12.08
N VAL A 302 12.45 15.72 -10.86
CA VAL A 302 11.17 15.08 -10.58
C VAL A 302 10.22 16.12 -9.99
N THR A 303 9.03 16.25 -10.57
CA THR A 303 7.98 17.12 -10.04
C THR A 303 6.97 16.27 -9.29
N LEU A 304 6.86 16.47 -7.99
CA LEU A 304 5.87 15.81 -7.17
C LEU A 304 4.52 16.50 -7.27
N ALA A 305 3.49 15.74 -6.97
CA ALA A 305 2.14 16.25 -6.87
C ALA A 305 2.00 17.18 -5.63
N GLU A 306 0.94 17.98 -5.57
CA GLU A 306 0.77 19.00 -4.54
C GLU A 306 0.55 18.42 -3.13
N GLY A 307 1.33 18.85 -2.14
CA GLY A 307 1.22 18.34 -0.76
C GLY A 307 2.03 17.06 -0.47
N SER A 308 2.84 16.58 -1.43
CA SER A 308 3.82 15.52 -1.19
C SER A 308 5.11 16.07 -0.54
N SER A 309 5.79 15.24 0.25
CA SER A 309 7.12 15.53 0.80
C SER A 309 8.07 14.35 0.58
N VAL A 310 9.38 14.61 0.53
CA VAL A 310 10.41 13.57 0.47
C VAL A 310 11.05 13.39 1.84
N ASP A 311 11.28 12.15 2.26
CA ASP A 311 11.87 11.84 3.57
C ASP A 311 13.26 11.21 3.50
N ASP A 312 13.48 10.30 2.56
CA ASP A 312 14.72 9.54 2.44
C ASP A 312 15.17 9.46 0.98
N VAL A 313 16.48 9.51 0.75
CA VAL A 313 17.11 9.43 -0.57
C VAL A 313 18.37 8.60 -0.48
N ASP A 314 18.48 7.58 -1.33
CA ASP A 314 19.63 6.70 -1.43
C ASP A 314 20.21 6.73 -2.85
N GLY A 315 21.54 6.84 -2.96
CA GLY A 315 22.26 6.80 -4.24
C GLY A 315 22.31 8.11 -5.04
N ALA A 316 21.79 9.22 -4.49
CA ALA A 316 21.85 10.56 -5.09
C ALA A 316 21.80 11.68 -4.04
N ASP A 317 22.34 12.84 -4.38
CA ASP A 317 22.15 14.10 -3.66
C ASP A 317 20.83 14.76 -4.10
N LEU A 318 20.03 15.23 -3.14
CA LEU A 318 18.75 15.89 -3.39
C LEU A 318 18.81 17.39 -3.07
N ARG A 319 18.34 18.20 -4.02
CA ARG A 319 17.94 19.59 -3.81
C ARG A 319 16.46 19.74 -4.10
N GLN A 320 15.68 20.18 -3.11
CA GLN A 320 14.24 20.39 -3.24
C GLN A 320 13.91 21.89 -3.29
N ASP A 321 13.06 22.28 -4.24
CA ASP A 321 12.45 23.61 -4.34
C ASP A 321 10.93 23.44 -4.51
N GLY A 322 10.21 23.62 -3.40
CA GLY A 322 8.78 23.34 -3.34
C GLY A 322 8.45 21.90 -3.75
N ARG A 323 7.83 21.77 -4.93
CA ARG A 323 7.38 20.50 -5.52
C ARG A 323 8.41 19.87 -6.47
N THR A 324 9.48 20.59 -6.78
CA THR A 324 10.50 20.16 -7.73
C THR A 324 11.71 19.62 -6.99
N LEU A 325 12.01 18.36 -7.25
CA LEU A 325 13.18 17.65 -6.74
C LEU A 325 14.24 17.61 -7.82
N THR A 326 15.46 18.00 -7.48
CA THR A 326 16.62 17.93 -8.36
C THR A 326 17.62 16.95 -7.76
N PHE A 327 17.85 15.85 -8.46
CA PHE A 327 18.79 14.81 -8.07
C PHE A 327 20.08 14.92 -8.90
N THR A 328 21.20 14.81 -8.21
CA THR A 328 22.56 14.76 -8.78
C THR A 328 23.36 13.67 -8.08
N GLY A 329 24.53 13.29 -8.59
CA GLY A 329 25.34 12.29 -7.90
C GLY A 329 26.62 11.90 -8.63
N PRO A 330 27.20 10.73 -8.31
CA PRO A 330 28.45 10.26 -8.90
C PRO A 330 28.37 10.14 -10.43
N ALA A 331 29.51 10.32 -11.11
CA ALA A 331 29.55 10.22 -12.56
C ALA A 331 29.13 8.84 -13.06
N VAL A 332 28.21 8.79 -14.04
CA VAL A 332 27.77 7.54 -14.66
C VAL A 332 28.82 7.10 -15.68
N PRO A 333 29.43 5.90 -15.53
CA PRO A 333 30.44 5.40 -16.47
C PRO A 333 29.93 5.31 -17.91
N ALA A 334 30.85 5.32 -18.87
CA ALA A 334 30.51 5.07 -20.28
C ALA A 334 29.87 3.68 -20.46
N GLY A 335 28.68 3.62 -21.07
CA GLY A 335 27.90 2.38 -21.19
C GLY A 335 27.37 1.83 -19.86
N GLY A 336 27.43 2.61 -18.78
CA GLY A 336 27.02 2.21 -17.44
C GLY A 336 25.65 2.78 -17.03
N SER A 337 25.21 2.41 -15.84
CA SER A 337 24.00 2.93 -15.20
C SER A 337 24.24 3.29 -13.73
N GLN A 338 23.41 4.19 -13.23
CA GLN A 338 23.34 4.60 -11.84
C GLN A 338 21.88 4.53 -11.39
N THR A 339 21.62 3.86 -10.28
CA THR A 339 20.29 3.77 -9.69
C THR A 339 20.25 4.57 -8.40
N PHE A 340 19.17 5.31 -8.20
CA PHE A 340 18.87 5.94 -6.92
C PHE A 340 17.40 5.76 -6.56
N ARG A 341 17.12 5.83 -5.27
CA ARG A 341 15.77 5.66 -4.72
C ARG A 341 15.43 6.82 -3.80
N PHE A 342 14.16 7.17 -3.73
CA PHE A 342 13.67 8.16 -2.79
C PHE A 342 12.26 7.84 -2.32
N ASP A 343 12.00 8.21 -1.07
CA ASP A 343 10.73 7.96 -0.40
C ASP A 343 9.87 9.21 -0.45
N VAL A 344 8.68 9.08 -1.04
CA VAL A 344 7.68 10.15 -1.08
C VAL A 344 6.59 9.83 -0.07
N ARG A 345 6.32 10.76 0.84
CA ARG A 345 5.09 10.80 1.62
C ARG A 345 4.06 11.65 0.90
N ASP A 346 2.87 11.11 0.74
CA ASP A 346 1.73 11.84 0.20
C ASP A 346 0.49 11.53 1.04
N SER A 347 -0.25 12.58 1.38
CA SER A 347 -1.51 12.47 2.14
C SER A 347 -2.67 12.03 1.26
N ARG A 348 -2.55 12.12 -0.08
CA ARG A 348 -3.60 11.78 -1.04
C ARG A 348 -3.55 10.30 -1.42
N PRO A 349 -4.69 9.59 -1.39
CA PRO A 349 -4.76 8.16 -1.67
C PRO A 349 -4.39 7.73 -3.11
N LYS A 350 -4.43 8.65 -4.08
CA LYS A 350 -4.25 8.36 -5.53
C LYS A 350 -2.88 8.70 -6.08
N ALA A 351 -2.02 9.36 -5.30
CA ALA A 351 -0.69 9.73 -5.75
C ALA A 351 0.22 8.49 -5.76
N ARG A 352 0.39 7.88 -6.94
CA ARG A 352 1.24 6.70 -7.15
C ARG A 352 2.43 6.95 -8.07
N ALA A 353 2.56 8.17 -8.58
CA ALA A 353 3.64 8.57 -9.47
C ALA A 353 3.87 10.08 -9.32
N PRO A 354 5.08 10.58 -9.65
CA PRO A 354 5.31 12.00 -9.83
C PRO A 354 4.49 12.53 -11.02
N GLU A 355 4.25 13.84 -11.05
CA GLU A 355 3.59 14.48 -12.20
C GLU A 355 4.51 14.56 -13.42
N ALA A 356 5.83 14.62 -13.20
CA ALA A 356 6.83 14.59 -14.25
C ALA A 356 8.17 14.08 -13.73
N CYS A 357 8.94 13.44 -14.61
CA CYS A 357 10.36 13.15 -14.40
C CYS A 357 11.11 13.44 -15.69
N THR A 358 12.26 14.11 -15.57
CA THR A 358 13.15 14.38 -16.71
C THR A 358 14.62 14.18 -16.34
N VAL A 359 15.44 13.75 -17.29
CA VAL A 359 16.91 13.69 -17.20
C VAL A 359 17.53 14.57 -18.28
N GLY A 360 18.32 15.57 -17.88
CA GLY A 360 18.90 16.53 -18.83
C GLY A 360 17.87 17.19 -19.77
N GLY A 361 16.62 17.35 -19.31
CA GLY A 361 15.49 17.89 -20.07
C GLY A 361 14.67 16.87 -20.89
N ASN A 362 15.08 15.59 -20.96
CA ASN A 362 14.31 14.54 -21.65
C ASN A 362 13.41 13.78 -20.67
N PRO A 363 12.17 13.41 -21.03
CA PRO A 363 11.28 12.69 -20.13
C PRO A 363 11.83 11.31 -19.76
N CYS A 364 11.67 10.93 -18.48
CA CYS A 364 11.97 9.58 -18.04
C CYS A 364 10.95 8.59 -18.62
N GLY A 365 11.38 7.39 -18.99
CA GLY A 365 10.46 6.31 -19.39
C GLY A 365 9.73 5.73 -18.17
N GLY A 366 8.44 5.41 -18.33
CA GLY A 366 7.65 4.72 -17.29
C GLY A 366 6.94 5.63 -16.27
N VAL A 367 6.92 6.94 -16.52
CA VAL A 367 6.19 7.95 -15.72
C VAL A 367 4.72 8.01 -16.11
#